data_AF-A0A6L9IWW1-F1
#
_entry.id   AF-A0A6L9IWW1-F1
#
_cell.length_a   1.000
_cell.length_b   1.000
_cell.length_c   1.000
_cell.angle_alpha   90.00
_cell.angle_beta   90.00
_cell.angle_gamma   90.00
#
_symmetry.space_group_name_H-M   'P 1'
#
loop_
_entity.id
_entity.type
_entity.pdbx_description
1 polymer ?
#
loop_
_entity_poly.entity_id
_entity_poly.type
_entity_poly.pdbx_seq_one_letter_code
_entity_poly.pdbx_strand_id
1 'polypeptide(L)'
;MQRKPQDTMARWMESMEGQMAIQREGLLALPPDQIALRSGARWEPTDPNGDERNGTLSLTFLQTPLVVQVPDYTVSGTTDRPISPMTQALVTAYLLTADDTPRAGEWVSFRELPDGTFYHQAFNGYTGHALVRVLGDNVDGFRYGAQATGGTVLAGLGDAAYEFRVLPRIWMAVVYWSGDPDDGLPPQARVLFDRAAPHYLIVDGLAITGSQLVRRILAAAKEAC
;
A
#
# COMPACT_ATOMS: atom_id res chain seq x y z
N MET A 1 30.72 -12.33 -8.85
CA MET A 1 30.92 -11.32 -7.80
C MET A 1 29.54 -10.93 -7.26
N GLN A 2 29.09 -11.57 -6.19
CA GLN A 2 27.76 -11.34 -5.62
C GLN A 2 27.74 -9.95 -4.96
N ARG A 3 26.89 -9.06 -5.47
CA ARG A 3 26.70 -7.71 -4.93
C ARG A 3 26.03 -7.80 -3.56
N LYS A 4 26.54 -7.06 -2.58
CA LYS A 4 25.97 -7.03 -1.23
C LYS A 4 24.64 -6.24 -1.24
N PRO A 5 23.60 -6.71 -0.54
CA PRO A 5 22.29 -6.04 -0.49
C PRO A 5 22.34 -4.58 0.02
N GLN A 6 23.28 -4.27 0.92
CA GLN A 6 23.42 -2.94 1.53
C GLN A 6 23.87 -1.85 0.53
N ASP A 7 24.76 -2.18 -0.41
CA ASP A 7 25.23 -1.24 -1.45
C ASP A 7 24.16 -0.92 -2.49
N THR A 8 23.16 -1.79 -2.60
CA THR A 8 22.00 -1.60 -3.49
C THR A 8 20.98 -0.68 -2.83
N MET A 9 20.75 -0.82 -1.52
CA MET A 9 19.80 0.02 -0.77
C MET A 9 20.25 1.48 -0.68
N ALA A 10 21.54 1.77 -0.47
CA ALA A 10 22.05 3.14 -0.41
C ALA A 10 21.93 3.89 -1.75
N ARG A 11 22.27 3.23 -2.87
CA ARG A 11 22.07 3.79 -4.22
C ARG A 11 20.59 3.92 -4.59
N TRP A 12 19.75 3.02 -4.09
CA TRP A 12 18.30 3.12 -4.25
C TRP A 12 17.75 4.28 -3.41
N MET A 13 18.21 4.48 -2.18
CA MET A 13 17.83 5.60 -1.32
C MET A 13 18.29 6.96 -1.88
N GLU A 14 19.49 7.06 -2.44
CA GLU A 14 19.98 8.27 -3.11
C GLU A 14 19.16 8.56 -4.40
N SER A 15 18.79 7.52 -5.14
CA SER A 15 17.82 7.63 -6.25
C SER A 15 16.42 8.02 -5.76
N MET A 16 16.01 7.58 -4.57
CA MET A 16 14.72 7.91 -3.98
C MET A 16 14.65 9.35 -3.49
N GLU A 17 15.70 9.89 -2.87
CA GLU A 17 15.73 11.30 -2.45
C GLU A 17 15.64 12.23 -3.67
N GLY A 18 16.38 11.93 -4.74
CA GLY A 18 16.27 12.66 -6.00
C GLY A 18 14.88 12.55 -6.65
N GLN A 19 14.29 11.36 -6.64
CA GLN A 19 12.95 11.14 -7.19
C GLN A 19 11.86 11.79 -6.32
N MET A 20 12.04 11.80 -4.99
CA MET A 20 11.17 12.52 -4.06
C MET A 20 11.27 14.03 -4.27
N ALA A 21 12.47 14.58 -4.51
CA ALA A 21 12.62 16.00 -4.82
C ALA A 21 11.83 16.38 -6.10
N ILE A 22 11.94 15.58 -7.16
CA ILE A 22 11.17 15.78 -8.40
C ILE A 22 9.66 15.67 -8.13
N GLN A 23 9.23 14.70 -7.32
CA GLN A 23 7.82 14.54 -6.98
C GLN A 23 7.27 15.73 -6.20
N ARG A 24 8.06 16.24 -5.23
CA ARG A 24 7.71 17.43 -4.45
C ARG A 24 7.61 18.67 -5.33
N GLU A 25 8.53 18.84 -6.27
CA GLU A 25 8.45 19.93 -7.25
C GLU A 25 7.17 19.83 -8.10
N GLY A 26 6.80 18.64 -8.54
CA GLY A 26 5.52 18.40 -9.24
C GLY A 26 4.30 18.74 -8.39
N LEU A 27 4.33 18.45 -7.09
CA LEU A 27 3.25 18.78 -6.16
C LEU A 27 3.13 20.29 -5.89
N LEU A 28 4.24 21.05 -5.92
CA LEU A 28 4.20 22.51 -5.77
C LEU A 28 3.45 23.21 -6.92
N ALA A 29 3.37 22.57 -8.09
CA ALA A 29 2.62 23.07 -9.24
C ALA A 29 1.09 22.90 -9.09
N LEU A 30 0.62 22.11 -8.11
CA LEU A 30 -0.78 21.80 -7.90
C LEU A 30 -1.36 22.53 -6.67
N PRO A 31 -2.61 23.00 -6.71
CA PRO A 31 -3.30 23.51 -5.52
C PRO A 31 -3.52 22.41 -4.46
N PRO A 32 -3.24 22.64 -3.16
CA PRO A 32 -3.36 21.61 -2.12
C PRO A 32 -4.77 21.03 -1.95
N ASP A 33 -5.81 21.85 -2.15
CA ASP A 33 -7.21 21.43 -2.15
C ASP A 33 -7.52 20.45 -3.30
N GLN A 34 -6.94 20.67 -4.48
CA GLN A 34 -7.04 19.72 -5.59
C GLN A 34 -6.29 18.42 -5.32
N ILE A 35 -5.10 18.50 -4.71
CA ILE A 35 -4.36 17.29 -4.28
C ILE A 35 -5.21 16.49 -3.29
N ALA A 36 -5.83 17.17 -2.32
CA ALA A 36 -6.72 16.53 -1.35
C ALA A 36 -7.91 15.83 -2.00
N LEU A 37 -8.61 16.52 -2.92
CA LEU A 37 -9.73 15.95 -3.66
C LEU A 37 -9.32 14.66 -4.41
N ARG A 38 -8.28 14.76 -5.25
CA ARG A 38 -7.82 13.67 -6.12
C ARG A 38 -7.33 12.47 -5.33
N SER A 39 -6.59 12.72 -4.26
CA SER A 39 -6.01 11.68 -3.40
C SER A 39 -6.97 11.20 -2.31
N GLY A 40 -8.12 11.84 -2.10
CA GLY A 40 -8.99 11.56 -0.95
C GLY A 40 -8.34 11.87 0.42
N ALA A 41 -7.27 12.68 0.45
CA ALA A 41 -6.75 13.26 1.68
C ALA A 41 -7.64 14.42 2.16
N ARG A 42 -7.51 14.81 3.42
CA ARG A 42 -8.15 16.01 3.97
C ARG A 42 -7.17 17.17 3.98
N TRP A 43 -7.57 18.31 3.45
CA TRP A 43 -6.80 19.56 3.49
C TRP A 43 -7.22 20.45 4.66
N GLU A 44 -6.24 20.97 5.40
CA GLU A 44 -6.43 21.95 6.47
C GLU A 44 -5.40 23.09 6.31
N PRO A 45 -5.81 24.29 5.85
CA PRO A 45 -4.91 25.43 5.67
C PRO A 45 -4.46 26.02 7.02
N THR A 46 -3.21 26.49 7.10
CA THR A 46 -2.64 27.09 8.32
C THR A 46 -3.05 28.55 8.50
N ASP A 47 -3.31 29.28 7.41
CA ASP A 47 -3.80 30.67 7.44
C ASP A 47 -5.11 30.80 6.66
N PRO A 48 -6.25 31.02 7.34
CA PRO A 48 -7.53 31.28 6.68
C PRO A 48 -7.57 32.59 5.87
N ASN A 49 -6.60 33.50 6.03
CA ASN A 49 -6.65 34.88 5.54
C ASN A 49 -5.45 35.35 4.70
N GLY A 50 -4.46 34.51 4.37
CA GLY A 50 -3.21 35.03 3.80
C GLY A 50 -2.32 34.11 2.95
N ASP A 51 -2.31 32.79 3.15
CA ASP A 51 -1.56 31.86 2.30
C ASP A 51 -2.31 30.53 2.11
N GLU A 52 -3.13 30.47 1.06
CA GLU A 52 -3.96 29.30 0.71
C GLU A 52 -3.13 28.06 0.34
N ARG A 53 -1.79 28.18 0.26
CA ARG A 53 -0.89 27.07 -0.09
C ARG A 53 -0.24 26.42 1.12
N ASN A 54 -0.27 27.02 2.30
CA ASN A 54 0.35 26.45 3.50
C ASN A 54 -0.69 25.75 4.37
N GLY A 55 -0.36 24.55 4.85
CA GLY A 55 -1.33 23.73 5.56
C GLY A 55 -0.88 22.30 5.70
N THR A 56 -1.84 21.45 6.04
CA THR A 56 -1.59 20.03 6.24
C THR A 56 -2.56 19.17 5.43
N LEU A 57 -2.04 18.12 4.82
CA LEU A 57 -2.82 17.03 4.24
C LEU A 57 -2.83 15.87 5.22
N SER A 58 -4.01 15.37 5.56
CA SER A 58 -4.18 14.21 6.43
C SER A 58 -4.75 13.02 5.66
N LEU A 59 -4.13 11.85 5.81
CA LEU A 59 -4.58 10.60 5.21
C LEU A 59 -4.17 9.39 6.05
N THR A 60 -4.60 8.20 5.65
CA THR A 60 -4.20 6.94 6.29
C THR A 60 -3.42 6.05 5.34
N PHE A 61 -2.37 5.42 5.83
CA PHE A 61 -1.67 4.34 5.14
C PHE A 61 -1.73 3.05 6.00
N LEU A 62 -2.43 2.02 5.51
CA LEU A 62 -2.69 0.78 6.24
C LEU A 62 -3.22 1.03 7.66
N GLN A 63 -4.27 1.87 7.79
CA GLN A 63 -4.85 2.31 9.06
C GLN A 63 -3.94 3.16 9.96
N THR A 64 -2.70 3.46 9.56
CA THR A 64 -1.84 4.40 10.28
C THR A 64 -2.12 5.83 9.80
N PRO A 65 -2.55 6.75 10.69
CA PRO A 65 -2.74 8.15 10.33
C PRO A 65 -1.41 8.82 9.99
N LEU A 66 -1.39 9.57 8.89
CA LEU A 66 -0.26 10.32 8.40
C LEU A 66 -0.66 11.77 8.17
N VAL A 67 0.29 12.67 8.41
CA VAL A 67 0.19 14.10 8.15
C VAL A 67 1.29 14.48 7.17
N VAL A 68 0.95 15.28 6.18
CA VAL A 68 1.89 15.81 5.18
C VAL A 68 1.86 17.33 5.27
N GLN A 69 3.00 17.91 5.63
CA GLN A 69 3.16 19.37 5.73
C GLN A 69 3.33 19.97 4.34
N VAL A 70 2.61 21.05 4.03
CA VAL A 70 2.71 21.78 2.76
C VAL A 70 3.30 23.17 3.08
N PRO A 71 4.32 23.65 2.33
CA PRO A 71 4.71 23.24 0.98
C PRO A 71 5.80 22.15 0.87
N ASP A 72 6.44 21.74 1.97
CA ASP A 72 7.61 20.84 1.90
C ASP A 72 7.27 19.39 1.55
N TYR A 73 5.99 19.02 1.60
CA TYR A 73 5.46 17.66 1.47
C TYR A 73 6.27 16.65 2.31
N THR A 74 6.55 17.04 3.56
CA THR A 74 7.20 16.17 4.54
C THR A 74 6.15 15.32 5.23
N VAL A 75 6.32 14.00 5.16
CA VAL A 75 5.36 13.02 5.69
C VAL A 75 5.77 12.61 7.10
N SER A 76 4.89 12.81 8.08
CA SER A 76 5.03 12.38 9.46
C SER A 76 3.85 11.50 9.89
N GLY A 77 4.08 10.69 10.92
CA GLY A 77 2.99 9.98 11.60
C GLY A 77 2.38 10.86 12.68
N THR A 78 1.23 10.46 13.21
CA THR A 78 0.63 11.09 14.40
C THR A 78 1.28 10.67 15.72
N THR A 79 2.24 9.75 15.65
CA THR A 79 3.03 9.28 16.80
C THR A 79 4.47 9.75 16.65
N ASP A 80 5.23 9.88 17.75
CA ASP A 80 6.64 10.30 17.75
C ASP A 80 7.62 9.33 17.04
N ARG A 81 7.13 8.28 16.37
CA ARG A 81 7.97 7.41 15.56
C ARG A 81 8.21 8.01 14.19
N PRO A 82 9.48 8.10 13.74
CA PRO A 82 9.78 8.55 12.40
C PRO A 82 9.23 7.59 11.35
N ILE A 83 8.61 8.14 10.31
CA ILE A 83 8.12 7.41 9.15
C ILE A 83 9.29 7.03 8.25
N SER A 84 9.33 5.76 7.81
CA SER A 84 10.42 5.28 6.96
C SER A 84 10.49 6.06 5.64
N PRO A 85 11.70 6.33 5.10
CA PRO A 85 11.85 7.04 3.82
C PRO A 85 11.04 6.41 2.69
N MET A 86 10.94 5.08 2.67
CA MET A 86 10.12 4.35 1.70
C MET A 86 8.63 4.70 1.79
N THR A 87 8.09 4.87 3.00
CA THR A 87 6.70 5.28 3.18
C THR A 87 6.51 6.73 2.76
N GLN A 88 7.48 7.61 3.05
CA GLN A 88 7.41 9.00 2.60
C GLN A 88 7.41 9.11 1.07
N ALA A 89 8.29 8.38 0.38
CA ALA A 89 8.33 8.32 -1.07
C ALA A 89 7.03 7.77 -1.66
N LEU A 90 6.49 6.70 -1.07
CA LEU A 90 5.24 6.09 -1.51
C LEU A 90 4.05 7.04 -1.39
N VAL A 91 3.94 7.76 -0.27
CA VAL A 91 2.87 8.74 -0.04
C VAL A 91 3.03 9.95 -0.96
N THR A 92 4.25 10.42 -1.17
CA THR A 92 4.52 11.55 -2.08
C THR A 92 4.17 11.17 -3.52
N ALA A 93 4.56 9.98 -3.98
CA ALA A 93 4.17 9.44 -5.28
C ALA A 93 2.65 9.33 -5.42
N TYR A 94 1.97 8.81 -4.39
CA TYR A 94 0.51 8.70 -4.36
C TYR A 94 -0.18 10.06 -4.51
N LEU A 95 0.24 11.06 -3.74
CA LEU A 95 -0.34 12.41 -3.80
C LEU A 95 -0.15 13.05 -5.18
N LEU A 96 0.98 12.80 -5.83
CA LEU A 96 1.29 13.35 -7.14
C LEU A 96 0.51 12.67 -8.27
N THR A 97 0.39 11.35 -8.20
CA THR A 97 -0.24 10.54 -9.27
C THR A 97 -1.77 10.57 -9.21
N ALA A 98 -2.34 10.72 -8.02
CA ALA A 98 -3.79 10.66 -7.83
C ALA A 98 -4.56 11.61 -8.75
N ASP A 99 -5.64 11.11 -9.35
CA ASP A 99 -6.42 11.81 -10.38
C ASP A 99 -7.95 11.81 -10.14
N ASP A 100 -8.40 11.42 -8.95
CA ASP A 100 -9.82 11.26 -8.57
C ASP A 100 -10.59 10.12 -9.28
N THR A 101 -9.91 9.19 -9.95
CA THR A 101 -10.58 8.04 -10.60
C THR A 101 -11.38 7.21 -9.58
N PRO A 102 -12.70 7.00 -9.78
CA PRO A 102 -13.49 6.23 -8.81
C PRO A 102 -13.02 4.78 -8.71
N ARG A 103 -13.28 4.16 -7.54
CA ARG A 103 -13.07 2.73 -7.34
C ARG A 103 -13.77 1.94 -8.45
N ALA A 104 -13.06 1.03 -9.11
CA ALA A 104 -13.63 0.23 -10.20
C ALA A 104 -14.58 -0.86 -9.69
N GLY A 105 -14.35 -1.36 -8.47
CA GLY A 105 -15.14 -2.45 -7.89
C GLY A 105 -14.80 -3.82 -8.48
N GLU A 106 -13.69 -3.91 -9.21
CA GLU A 106 -13.25 -5.15 -9.85
C GLU A 106 -11.82 -5.49 -9.44
N TRP A 107 -11.64 -6.75 -9.03
CA TRP A 107 -10.38 -7.27 -8.54
C TRP A 107 -9.54 -7.86 -9.66
N VAL A 108 -8.31 -7.34 -9.79
CA VAL A 108 -7.31 -7.84 -10.73
C VAL A 108 -6.11 -8.39 -9.98
N SER A 109 -5.46 -9.41 -10.55
CA SER A 109 -4.18 -9.90 -10.04
C SER A 109 -3.06 -8.92 -10.39
N PHE A 110 -1.93 -9.03 -9.69
CA PHE A 110 -0.75 -8.22 -9.98
C PHE A 110 -0.27 -8.35 -11.44
N ARG A 111 -0.46 -9.52 -12.07
CA ARG A 111 -0.07 -9.77 -13.46
C ARG A 111 -0.87 -8.94 -14.46
N GLU A 112 -2.10 -8.61 -14.12
CA GLU A 112 -3.04 -7.88 -14.96
C GLU A 112 -2.88 -6.35 -14.84
N LEU A 113 -2.09 -5.88 -13.87
CA LEU A 113 -1.73 -4.46 -13.77
C LEU A 113 -0.80 -4.07 -14.93
N PRO A 114 -0.85 -2.79 -15.37
CA PRO A 114 0.16 -2.25 -16.28
C PRO A 114 1.58 -2.57 -15.77
N ASP A 115 2.43 -3.07 -16.66
CA ASP A 115 3.81 -3.50 -16.38
C ASP A 115 3.99 -4.64 -15.34
N GLY A 116 2.90 -5.23 -14.84
CA GLY A 116 2.94 -6.29 -13.82
C GLY A 116 3.33 -7.68 -14.33
N THR A 117 3.29 -7.90 -15.65
CA THR A 117 3.47 -9.23 -16.26
C THR A 117 4.83 -9.85 -15.93
N PHE A 118 5.92 -9.09 -15.97
CA PHE A 118 7.27 -9.63 -15.75
C PHE A 118 7.66 -9.76 -14.28
N TYR A 119 6.94 -9.08 -13.36
CA TYR A 119 7.29 -9.02 -11.94
C TYR A 119 6.34 -9.83 -11.03
N HIS A 120 5.21 -10.33 -11.56
CA HIS A 120 4.20 -11.04 -10.77
C HIS A 120 4.72 -12.27 -10.01
N GLN A 121 5.67 -13.02 -10.56
CA GLN A 121 6.23 -14.20 -9.88
C GLN A 121 7.05 -13.79 -8.65
N ALA A 122 7.85 -12.74 -8.76
CA ALA A 122 8.59 -12.19 -7.63
C ALA A 122 7.63 -11.63 -6.57
N PHE A 123 6.61 -10.87 -7.01
CA PHE A 123 5.56 -10.35 -6.14
C PHE A 123 4.86 -11.44 -5.34
N ASN A 124 4.42 -12.52 -5.99
CA ASN A 124 3.74 -13.61 -5.32
C ASN A 124 4.65 -14.32 -4.29
N GLY A 125 5.96 -14.38 -4.55
CA GLY A 125 6.95 -14.99 -3.67
C GLY A 125 7.06 -14.37 -2.26
N TYR A 126 6.91 -13.04 -2.15
CA TYR A 126 6.93 -12.34 -0.86
C TYR A 126 5.54 -11.91 -0.36
N THR A 127 4.48 -12.25 -1.09
CA THR A 127 3.09 -11.98 -0.68
C THR A 127 2.31 -13.28 -0.44
N GLY A 128 1.62 -13.80 -1.46
CA GLY A 128 0.79 -15.01 -1.36
C GLY A 128 1.56 -16.22 -0.83
N HIS A 129 2.75 -16.50 -1.39
CA HIS A 129 3.60 -17.59 -0.89
C HIS A 129 4.12 -17.33 0.53
N ALA A 130 4.30 -16.07 0.93
CA ALA A 130 4.72 -15.75 2.29
C ALA A 130 3.60 -15.99 3.31
N LEU A 131 2.35 -15.69 2.94
CA LEU A 131 1.17 -16.03 3.75
C LEU A 131 1.07 -17.53 3.96
N VAL A 132 1.09 -18.30 2.87
CA VAL A 132 1.00 -19.77 2.91
C VAL A 132 2.16 -20.39 3.69
N ARG A 133 3.39 -19.92 3.47
CA ARG A 133 4.57 -20.45 4.18
C ARG A 133 4.49 -20.26 5.70
N VAL A 134 3.83 -19.19 6.18
CA VAL A 134 3.74 -18.89 7.61
C VAL A 134 2.49 -19.49 8.23
N LEU A 135 1.36 -19.48 7.52
CA LEU A 135 0.07 -19.89 8.07
C LEU A 135 -0.32 -21.32 7.70
N GLY A 136 0.12 -21.86 6.57
CA GLY A 136 -0.23 -23.21 6.13
C GLY A 136 -1.75 -23.40 6.05
N ASP A 137 -2.29 -24.34 6.81
CA ASP A 137 -3.74 -24.59 6.88
C ASP A 137 -4.46 -23.76 7.95
N ASN A 138 -3.74 -22.85 8.63
CA ASN A 138 -4.30 -21.97 9.67
C ASN A 138 -5.07 -20.78 9.06
N VAL A 139 -6.20 -21.05 8.42
CA VAL A 139 -7.09 -20.03 7.84
C VAL A 139 -7.66 -19.09 8.91
N ASP A 140 -7.85 -19.56 10.15
CA ASP A 140 -8.33 -18.71 11.24
C ASP A 140 -7.28 -17.69 11.70
N GLY A 141 -6.00 -18.06 11.69
CA GLY A 141 -4.89 -17.13 11.87
C GLY A 141 -4.86 -16.05 10.77
N PHE A 142 -5.16 -16.42 9.52
CA PHE A 142 -5.34 -15.45 8.45
C PHE A 142 -6.53 -14.51 8.72
N ARG A 143 -7.70 -15.05 9.09
CA ARG A 143 -8.90 -14.26 9.41
C ARG A 143 -8.62 -13.25 10.52
N TYR A 144 -7.98 -13.68 11.60
CA TYR A 144 -7.59 -12.79 12.69
C TYR A 144 -6.63 -11.69 12.21
N GLY A 145 -5.53 -12.07 11.54
CA GLY A 145 -4.53 -11.10 11.08
C GLY A 145 -5.09 -10.08 10.09
N ALA A 146 -6.00 -10.52 9.22
CA ALA A 146 -6.71 -9.66 8.27
C ALA A 146 -7.61 -8.65 9.00
N GLN A 147 -8.45 -9.11 9.93
CA GLN A 147 -9.34 -8.24 10.71
C GLN A 147 -8.56 -7.24 11.57
N ALA A 148 -7.52 -7.70 12.26
CA ALA A 148 -6.65 -6.86 13.08
C ALA A 148 -5.88 -5.79 12.25
N THR A 149 -5.67 -6.04 10.96
CA THR A 149 -5.08 -5.07 10.01
C THR A 149 -6.13 -4.10 9.42
N GLY A 150 -7.37 -4.16 9.88
CA GLY A 150 -8.49 -3.33 9.40
C GLY A 150 -9.15 -3.86 8.12
N GLY A 151 -8.99 -5.14 7.83
CA GLY A 151 -9.66 -5.79 6.71
C GLY A 151 -11.14 -6.02 6.96
N THR A 152 -11.96 -5.82 5.93
CA THR A 152 -13.38 -6.16 5.93
C THR A 152 -13.62 -7.43 5.13
N VAL A 153 -14.52 -8.29 5.61
CA VAL A 153 -14.82 -9.57 4.94
C VAL A 153 -15.31 -9.33 3.52
N LEU A 154 -14.70 -10.02 2.56
CA LEU A 154 -15.08 -10.04 1.16
C LEU A 154 -15.69 -11.41 0.84
N ALA A 155 -17.02 -11.49 0.83
CA ALA A 155 -17.73 -12.76 0.65
C ALA A 155 -17.59 -13.29 -0.80
N GLY A 156 -17.64 -14.62 -0.96
CA GLY A 156 -17.71 -15.27 -2.27
C GLY A 156 -16.36 -15.51 -2.96
N LEU A 157 -15.23 -15.30 -2.28
CA LEU A 157 -13.88 -15.58 -2.81
C LEU A 157 -13.07 -16.42 -1.81
N GLY A 158 -12.62 -17.60 -2.25
CA GLY A 158 -11.83 -18.53 -1.43
C GLY A 158 -12.52 -18.96 -0.14
N ASP A 159 -11.75 -19.55 0.78
CA ASP A 159 -12.22 -19.96 2.11
C ASP A 159 -12.22 -18.80 3.11
N ALA A 160 -11.38 -17.80 2.82
CA ALA A 160 -11.39 -16.52 3.49
C ALA A 160 -10.87 -15.43 2.53
N ALA A 161 -11.60 -14.32 2.44
CA ALA A 161 -11.13 -13.14 1.74
C ALA A 161 -11.47 -11.88 2.51
N TYR A 162 -10.57 -10.91 2.42
CA TYR A 162 -10.69 -9.61 3.04
C TYR A 162 -10.26 -8.53 2.07
N GLU A 163 -10.99 -7.42 2.06
CA GLU A 163 -10.58 -6.21 1.37
C GLU A 163 -10.03 -5.16 2.36
N PHE A 164 -9.16 -4.30 1.86
CA PHE A 164 -8.41 -3.33 2.63
C PHE A 164 -8.36 -2.01 1.89
N ARG A 165 -8.69 -0.94 2.60
CA ARG A 165 -8.40 0.43 2.17
C ARG A 165 -6.97 0.78 2.60
N VAL A 166 -6.01 0.55 1.71
CA VAL A 166 -4.57 0.69 2.00
C VAL A 166 -4.12 2.15 2.00
N LEU A 167 -4.62 2.92 1.04
CA LEU A 167 -4.59 4.39 0.98
C LEU A 167 -6.02 4.87 0.71
N PRO A 168 -6.36 6.17 0.85
CA PRO A 168 -7.74 6.62 0.74
C PRO A 168 -8.45 6.20 -0.55
N ARG A 169 -7.72 6.03 -1.66
CA ARG A 169 -8.27 5.58 -2.96
C ARG A 169 -7.71 4.25 -3.47
N ILE A 170 -6.81 3.60 -2.73
CA ILE A 170 -6.25 2.30 -3.14
C ILE A 170 -6.88 1.19 -2.31
N TRP A 171 -7.62 0.34 -3.01
CA TRP A 171 -8.25 -0.86 -2.48
C TRP A 171 -7.47 -2.10 -2.92
N MET A 172 -7.24 -2.99 -1.97
CA MET A 172 -6.59 -4.28 -2.19
C MET A 172 -7.43 -5.38 -1.54
N ALA A 173 -7.33 -6.60 -2.05
CA ALA A 173 -7.91 -7.76 -1.40
C ALA A 173 -6.86 -8.84 -1.19
N VAL A 174 -7.04 -9.66 -0.15
CA VAL A 174 -6.26 -10.87 0.07
C VAL A 174 -7.24 -12.02 0.14
N VAL A 175 -7.04 -13.02 -0.72
CA VAL A 175 -7.85 -14.24 -0.77
C VAL A 175 -6.98 -15.42 -0.35
N TYR A 176 -7.53 -16.28 0.49
CA TYR A 176 -6.90 -17.48 1.01
C TYR A 176 -7.77 -18.69 0.68
N TRP A 177 -7.12 -19.75 0.19
CA TRP A 177 -7.69 -21.07 -0.04
C TRP A 177 -6.92 -22.05 0.84
N SER A 178 -7.64 -22.78 1.67
CA SER A 178 -7.10 -23.89 2.44
C SER A 178 -6.67 -25.01 1.49
N GLY A 179 -5.68 -25.80 1.90
CA GLY A 179 -5.36 -27.02 1.18
C GLY A 179 -6.43 -28.10 1.38
N ASP A 180 -6.39 -29.09 0.50
CA ASP A 180 -7.09 -30.36 0.69
C ASP A 180 -6.05 -31.49 0.75
N PRO A 181 -5.77 -32.05 1.95
CA PRO A 181 -4.83 -33.15 2.09
C PRO A 181 -5.25 -34.43 1.37
N ASP A 182 -6.56 -34.69 1.23
CA ASP A 182 -7.07 -35.90 0.59
C ASP A 182 -6.90 -35.83 -0.93
N ASP A 183 -7.07 -34.64 -1.51
CA ASP A 183 -6.87 -34.37 -2.95
C ASP A 183 -5.43 -33.90 -3.28
N GLY A 184 -4.55 -33.80 -2.28
CA GLY A 184 -3.16 -33.37 -2.46
C GLY A 184 -3.01 -31.92 -2.93
N LEU A 185 -4.02 -31.08 -2.68
CA LEU A 185 -4.05 -29.68 -3.07
C LEU A 185 -3.41 -28.82 -1.97
N PRO A 186 -2.31 -28.10 -2.24
CA PRO A 186 -1.68 -27.25 -1.22
C PRO A 186 -2.50 -25.97 -0.98
N PRO A 187 -2.44 -25.38 0.23
CA PRO A 187 -3.02 -24.07 0.49
C PRO A 187 -2.44 -22.99 -0.44
N GLN A 188 -3.27 -22.01 -0.77
CA GLN A 188 -2.91 -20.90 -1.65
C GLN A 188 -3.39 -19.57 -1.08
N ALA A 189 -2.63 -18.51 -1.35
CA ALA A 189 -3.07 -17.15 -1.06
C ALA A 189 -2.69 -16.22 -2.21
N ARG A 190 -3.49 -15.17 -2.38
CA ARG A 190 -3.28 -14.18 -3.45
C ARG A 190 -3.63 -12.78 -2.97
N VAL A 191 -2.79 -11.82 -3.34
CA VAL A 191 -3.09 -10.39 -3.22
C VAL A 191 -3.65 -9.89 -4.55
N LEU A 192 -4.78 -9.22 -4.48
CA LEU A 192 -5.51 -8.60 -5.58
C LEU A 192 -5.57 -7.08 -5.37
N PHE A 193 -5.79 -6.37 -6.46
CA PHE A 193 -5.88 -4.91 -6.49
C PHE A 193 -7.20 -4.51 -7.15
N ASP A 194 -7.81 -3.42 -6.70
CA ASP A 194 -8.88 -2.81 -7.47
C ASP A 194 -8.31 -2.31 -8.80
N ARG A 195 -9.04 -2.46 -9.91
CA ARG A 195 -8.54 -2.05 -11.24
C ARG A 195 -8.16 -0.56 -11.31
N ALA A 196 -8.74 0.30 -10.47
CA ALA A 196 -8.37 1.71 -10.44
C ALA A 196 -7.00 1.98 -9.79
N ALA A 197 -6.37 1.00 -9.13
CA ALA A 197 -5.11 1.20 -8.41
C ALA A 197 -3.96 1.85 -9.22
N PRO A 198 -3.76 1.56 -10.53
CA PRO A 198 -2.73 2.21 -11.35
C PRO A 198 -2.91 3.71 -11.54
N HIS A 199 -4.10 4.27 -11.30
CA HIS A 199 -4.34 5.72 -11.31
C HIS A 199 -3.74 6.43 -10.08
N TYR A 200 -3.24 5.67 -9.12
CA TYR A 200 -2.76 6.19 -7.84
C TYR A 200 -1.31 5.83 -7.57
N LEU A 201 -0.84 4.69 -8.04
CA LEU A 201 0.55 4.27 -7.92
C LEU A 201 0.94 3.40 -9.12
N ILE A 202 2.18 3.57 -9.57
CA ILE A 202 2.80 2.64 -10.50
C ILE A 202 2.98 1.26 -9.86
N VAL A 203 3.23 0.25 -10.70
CA VAL A 203 3.32 -1.15 -10.30
C VAL A 203 4.33 -1.41 -9.18
N ASP A 204 5.45 -0.69 -9.13
CA ASP A 204 6.45 -0.78 -8.06
C ASP A 204 5.90 -0.29 -6.71
N GLY A 205 5.14 0.81 -6.72
CA GLY A 205 4.44 1.32 -5.54
C GLY A 205 3.38 0.34 -5.06
N LEU A 206 2.60 -0.23 -5.98
CA LEU A 206 1.61 -1.26 -5.68
C LEU A 206 2.24 -2.53 -5.10
N ALA A 207 3.40 -2.95 -5.61
CA ALA A 207 4.18 -4.05 -5.06
C ALA A 207 4.61 -3.79 -3.60
N ILE A 208 5.10 -2.58 -3.31
CA ILE A 208 5.46 -2.14 -1.96
C ILE A 208 4.23 -2.17 -1.03
N THR A 209 3.08 -1.64 -1.47
CA THR A 209 1.85 -1.67 -0.67
C THR A 209 1.40 -3.09 -0.34
N GLY A 210 1.44 -4.01 -1.31
CA GLY A 210 1.08 -5.42 -1.08
C GLY A 210 2.04 -6.14 -0.14
N SER A 211 3.35 -5.87 -0.25
CA SER A 211 4.35 -6.39 0.69
C SER A 211 4.08 -5.91 2.13
N GLN A 212 3.79 -4.61 2.30
CA GLN A 212 3.52 -4.05 3.63
C GLN A 212 2.20 -4.58 4.22
N LEU A 213 1.16 -4.72 3.41
CA LEU A 213 -0.12 -5.31 3.83
C LEU A 213 0.08 -6.73 4.35
N VAL A 214 0.74 -7.60 3.57
CA VAL A 214 1.01 -8.99 3.96
C VAL A 214 1.84 -9.06 5.24
N ARG A 215 2.86 -8.21 5.37
CA ARG A 215 3.69 -8.15 6.59
C ARG A 215 2.86 -7.78 7.83
N ARG A 216 1.91 -6.85 7.73
CA ARG A 216 1.03 -6.48 8.85
C ARG A 216 0.06 -7.60 9.20
N ILE A 217 -0.58 -8.23 8.21
CA ILE A 217 -1.44 -9.39 8.42
C ILE A 217 -0.68 -10.50 9.17
N LEU A 218 0.53 -10.83 8.70
CA LEU A 218 1.36 -11.86 9.34
C LEU A 218 1.86 -11.47 10.73
N ALA A 219 2.15 -10.19 10.99
CA ALA A 219 2.53 -9.73 12.31
C ALA A 219 1.36 -9.89 13.29
N ALA A 220 0.17 -9.42 12.90
CA ALA A 220 -1.03 -9.53 13.71
C ALA A 220 -1.46 -10.99 13.92
N ALA A 221 -1.38 -11.84 12.89
CA ALA A 221 -1.71 -13.26 13.02
C ALA A 221 -0.86 -13.99 14.07
N LYS A 222 0.39 -13.57 14.29
CA LYS A 222 1.26 -14.14 15.33
C LYS A 222 0.87 -13.73 16.74
N GLU A 223 0.19 -12.60 16.91
CA GLU A 223 -0.26 -12.13 18.23
C GLU A 223 -1.49 -12.91 18.73
N ALA A 224 -2.17 -13.66 17.85
CA ALA A 224 -3.26 -14.57 18.22
C ALA A 224 -2.80 -15.98 18.61
N CYS A 225 -1.52 -16.31 18.45
CA CYS A 225 -0.92 -17.60 18.82
C CYS A 225 -0.21 -17.51 20.17
#